data_AF-Q7RKY3-F1
#
_entry.id   AF-Q7RKY3-F1
#
_cell.length_a   1.000
_cell.length_b   1.000
_cell.length_c   1.000
_cell.angle_alpha   90.00
_cell.angle_beta   90.00
_cell.angle_gamma   90.00
#
_symmetry.space_group_name_H-M   'P 1'
#
loop_
_entity.id
_entity.type
_entity.pdbx_description
1 polymer ?
#
loop_
_entity_poly.entity_id
_entity_poly.type
_entity_poly.pdbx_seq_one_letter_code
_entity_poly.pdbx_strand_id
1 'polypeptide(L)'
;MIEKKINEMLISNIEGFVENFVQNIKSCRKKKNYTPIFVINITKKFDYTRFILDNNPIYFYEKIEDLIISMLIKYQQIEKIEKLVIPQIFKNDKFIFYKSMKENDVFINDKLNELKQIFEESKLMVNNYLSKINKHSDILNFNVNEAIKNIDINTSVEHIQNIIYKNLEKIQKINDTIEDNINLGVFLVKSKDIKLFIINEINNYIKALTSIIVQRYKEKYTSNLMFYNSIIVRLKKKTNNIQEVYEKEEYIKGMKKSRDFVSNDIKEINVLFNYLNKLNYKFSNEDYLSYWKIINRPSKIEKIVKEVNENIVKQKNVLLEELINEESKFQSNIVDMKENIQSIKSFNDENNYLNINKFILTVQNQLTVLIKESKEINLREKLFNIEISDFTILLKIQNVRKLMHTMFTIS
;
A
#
# COMPACT_ATOMS: atom_id res chain seq x y z
N MET A 1 -36.22 6.39 75.79
CA MET A 1 -34.83 5.89 75.68
C MET A 1 -34.57 5.21 74.33
N ILE A 2 -35.41 4.27 73.89
CA ILE A 2 -35.23 3.54 72.62
C ILE A 2 -35.38 4.45 71.38
N GLU A 3 -36.41 5.31 71.33
CA GLU A 3 -36.60 6.30 70.25
C GLU A 3 -35.37 7.20 70.04
N LYS A 4 -34.77 7.66 71.15
CA LYS A 4 -33.55 8.47 71.14
C LYS A 4 -32.37 7.70 70.52
N LYS A 5 -32.17 6.44 70.93
CA LYS A 5 -31.10 5.59 70.37
C LYS A 5 -31.31 5.28 68.88
N ILE A 6 -32.55 5.07 68.44
CA ILE A 6 -32.88 4.87 67.02
C ILE A 6 -32.45 6.09 66.20
N ASN A 7 -32.80 7.29 66.65
CA ASN A 7 -32.45 8.53 65.96
C ASN A 7 -30.94 8.82 66.01
N GLU A 8 -30.26 8.55 67.14
CA GLU A 8 -28.79 8.67 67.23
C GLU A 8 -28.09 7.73 66.23
N MET A 9 -28.59 6.50 66.06
CA MET A 9 -28.05 5.54 65.10
C MET A 9 -28.30 5.97 63.65
N LEU A 10 -29.50 6.49 63.35
CA LEU A 10 -29.83 7.05 62.04
C LEU A 10 -28.92 8.23 61.67
N ILE A 11 -28.72 9.19 62.59
CA ILE A 11 -27.82 10.32 62.39
C ILE A 11 -26.41 9.82 62.07
N SER A 12 -25.85 8.96 62.92
CA SER A 12 -24.48 8.46 62.76
C SER A 12 -24.29 7.71 61.44
N ASN A 13 -25.27 6.89 61.04
CA ASN A 13 -25.21 6.15 59.78
C ASN A 13 -25.29 7.06 58.55
N ILE A 14 -26.20 8.05 58.56
CA ILE A 14 -26.34 9.01 57.45
C ILE A 14 -25.11 9.90 57.36
N GLU A 15 -24.59 10.40 58.48
CA GLU A 15 -23.36 11.19 58.51
C GLU A 15 -22.17 10.40 57.98
N GLY A 16 -21.96 9.16 58.47
CA GLY A 16 -20.89 8.30 57.99
C GLY A 16 -21.01 7.98 56.49
N PHE A 17 -22.24 7.78 56.00
CA PHE A 17 -22.49 7.55 54.58
C PHE A 17 -22.16 8.79 53.75
N VAL A 18 -22.67 9.97 54.12
CA VAL A 18 -22.43 11.24 53.40
C VAL A 18 -20.96 11.64 53.44
N GLU A 19 -20.28 11.43 54.57
CA GLU A 19 -18.86 11.76 54.75
C GLU A 19 -17.98 11.06 53.70
N ASN A 20 -18.33 9.85 53.25
CA ASN A 20 -17.60 9.17 52.17
C ASN A 20 -17.61 9.97 50.85
N PHE A 21 -18.75 10.58 50.50
CA PHE A 21 -18.89 11.42 49.31
C PHE A 21 -18.12 12.74 49.48
N VAL A 22 -18.22 13.33 50.68
CA VAL A 22 -17.52 14.56 51.05
C VAL A 22 -16.00 14.37 51.00
N GLN A 23 -15.48 13.23 51.47
CA GLN A 23 -14.05 12.93 51.43
C GLN A 23 -13.55 12.71 49.99
N ASN A 24 -14.36 12.09 49.13
CA ASN A 24 -14.03 11.95 47.72
C ASN A 24 -13.95 13.29 46.99
N ILE A 25 -14.95 14.17 47.16
CA ILE A 25 -14.92 15.48 46.50
C ILE A 25 -13.77 16.34 47.03
N LYS A 26 -13.49 16.31 48.35
CA LYS A 26 -12.34 16.99 48.96
C LYS A 26 -11.01 16.46 48.40
N SER A 27 -10.87 15.15 48.27
CA SER A 27 -9.68 14.51 47.72
C SER A 27 -9.50 14.85 46.24
N CYS A 28 -10.58 14.85 45.46
CA CYS A 28 -10.60 15.25 44.06
C CYS A 28 -10.13 16.70 43.88
N ARG A 29 -10.68 17.65 44.66
CA ARG A 29 -10.27 19.07 44.62
C ARG A 29 -8.78 19.26 44.96
N LYS A 30 -8.25 18.44 45.87
CA LYS A 30 -6.83 18.45 46.27
C LYS A 30 -5.93 17.62 45.34
N LYS A 31 -6.47 17.03 44.26
CA LYS A 31 -5.77 16.12 43.35
C LYS A 31 -5.04 14.97 44.08
N LYS A 32 -5.64 14.48 45.16
CA LYS A 32 -5.14 13.31 45.90
C LYS A 32 -5.73 12.05 45.32
N ASN A 33 -5.06 10.91 45.52
CA ASN A 33 -5.63 9.61 45.19
C ASN A 33 -6.79 9.28 46.12
N TYR A 34 -7.89 8.80 45.55
CA TYR A 34 -9.07 8.33 46.28
C TYR A 34 -9.78 7.24 45.46
N THR A 35 -10.63 6.46 46.12
CA THR A 35 -11.44 5.43 45.48
C THR A 35 -12.80 6.02 45.08
N PRO A 36 -13.11 6.17 43.78
CA PRO A 36 -14.41 6.66 43.34
C PRO A 36 -15.50 5.64 43.69
N ILE A 37 -16.74 6.12 43.86
CA ILE A 37 -17.88 5.31 44.31
C ILE A 37 -18.58 4.68 43.11
N PHE A 38 -18.66 5.41 42.00
CA PHE A 38 -19.36 4.98 40.79
C PHE A 38 -18.44 4.93 39.59
N VAL A 39 -18.89 4.24 38.55
CA VAL A 39 -18.23 4.18 37.24
C VAL A 39 -19.20 4.71 36.20
N ILE A 40 -18.71 5.58 35.32
CA ILE A 40 -19.44 6.09 34.15
C ILE A 40 -18.58 5.86 32.91
N ASN A 41 -19.20 5.43 31.82
CA ASN A 41 -18.52 5.22 30.56
C ASN A 41 -18.87 6.33 29.57
N ILE A 42 -17.89 6.67 28.73
CA ILE A 42 -18.14 7.55 27.58
C ILE A 42 -18.47 6.67 26.38
N THR A 43 -19.58 6.97 25.72
CA THR A 43 -20.10 6.22 24.57
C THR A 43 -20.35 7.16 23.39
N LYS A 44 -20.67 6.58 22.24
CA LYS A 44 -21.01 7.33 21.02
C LYS A 44 -22.53 7.53 20.99
N LYS A 45 -22.99 8.72 20.63
CA LYS A 45 -24.40 8.93 20.36
C LYS A 45 -24.81 8.19 19.07
N PHE A 46 -26.03 7.68 19.02
CA PHE A 46 -26.55 6.92 17.87
C PHE A 46 -26.53 7.68 16.54
N ASP A 47 -26.58 9.01 16.58
CA ASP A 47 -26.53 9.88 15.40
C ASP A 47 -25.10 10.25 14.98
N TYR A 48 -24.08 9.69 15.63
CA TYR A 48 -22.66 9.94 15.36
C TYR A 48 -22.25 11.42 15.41
N THR A 49 -23.02 12.27 16.09
CA THR A 49 -22.72 13.71 16.19
C THR A 49 -21.69 14.03 17.27
N ARG A 50 -21.70 13.27 18.37
CA ARG A 50 -20.86 13.52 19.55
C ARG A 50 -20.71 12.29 20.44
N PHE A 51 -19.75 12.37 21.36
CA PHE A 51 -19.64 11.47 22.49
C PHE A 51 -20.55 11.93 23.64
N ILE A 52 -21.14 10.96 24.33
CA ILE A 52 -22.07 11.14 25.44
C ILE A 52 -21.67 10.24 26.62
N LEU A 53 -22.23 10.50 27.79
CA LEU A 53 -22.14 9.57 28.92
C LEU A 53 -23.18 8.46 28.73
N ASP A 54 -22.87 7.23 29.15
CA ASP A 54 -23.84 6.14 29.19
C ASP A 54 -25.01 6.45 30.13
N ASN A 55 -24.72 7.06 31.28
CA ASN A 55 -25.70 7.49 32.27
C ASN A 55 -25.49 8.96 32.69
N ASN A 56 -26.58 9.64 33.05
CA ASN A 56 -26.51 10.99 33.62
C ASN A 56 -26.06 10.89 35.10
N PRO A 57 -25.01 11.62 35.52
CA PRO A 57 -24.56 11.67 36.92
C PRO A 57 -25.68 11.95 37.95
N ILE A 58 -26.71 12.72 37.59
CA ILE A 58 -27.83 13.05 38.49
C ILE A 58 -28.67 11.83 38.83
N TYR A 59 -28.85 10.87 37.93
CA TYR A 59 -29.69 9.69 38.20
C TYR A 59 -29.11 8.82 39.32
N PHE A 60 -27.80 8.89 39.57
CA PHE A 60 -27.17 8.25 40.72
C PHE A 60 -27.59 8.90 42.04
N TYR A 61 -27.69 10.25 42.07
CA TYR A 61 -28.21 10.98 43.21
C TYR A 61 -29.67 10.61 43.50
N GLU A 62 -30.53 10.64 42.47
CA GLU A 62 -31.96 10.29 42.62
C GLU A 62 -32.13 8.89 43.23
N LYS A 63 -31.28 7.92 42.84
CA LYS A 63 -31.31 6.58 43.43
C LYS A 63 -30.79 6.51 44.87
N ILE A 64 -29.86 7.38 45.25
CA ILE A 64 -29.42 7.49 46.65
C ILE A 64 -30.50 8.15 47.49
N GLU A 65 -31.15 9.20 46.97
CA GLU A 65 -32.27 9.87 47.62
C GLU A 65 -33.44 8.89 47.86
N ASP A 66 -33.84 8.15 46.83
CA ASP A 66 -34.83 7.06 46.93
C ASP A 66 -34.45 6.04 48.02
N LEU A 67 -33.15 5.68 48.12
CA LEU A 67 -32.65 4.70 49.08
C LEU A 67 -32.68 5.23 50.52
N ILE A 68 -32.30 6.49 50.73
CA ILE A 68 -32.36 7.15 52.04
C ILE A 68 -33.81 7.28 52.50
N ILE A 69 -34.71 7.72 51.62
CA ILE A 69 -36.14 7.84 51.93
C ILE A 69 -36.72 6.45 52.26
N SER A 70 -36.44 5.45 51.44
CA SER A 70 -36.89 4.07 51.67
C SER A 70 -36.37 3.50 53.00
N MET A 71 -35.13 3.84 53.39
CA MET A 71 -34.58 3.48 54.68
C MET A 71 -35.37 4.15 55.82
N LEU A 72 -35.62 5.46 55.75
CA LEU A 72 -36.38 6.20 56.77
C LEU A 72 -37.78 5.60 56.97
N ILE A 73 -38.49 5.27 55.90
CA ILE A 73 -39.82 4.63 55.95
C ILE A 73 -39.74 3.29 56.71
N LYS A 74 -38.70 2.48 56.50
CA LYS A 74 -38.53 1.20 57.24
C LYS A 74 -38.29 1.43 58.73
N TYR A 75 -37.55 2.47 59.11
CA TYR A 75 -37.35 2.82 60.52
C TYR A 75 -38.64 3.30 61.20
N GLN A 76 -39.51 3.99 60.45
CA GLN A 76 -40.83 4.42 60.95
C GLN A 76 -41.78 3.24 61.19
N GLN A 77 -41.50 2.07 60.61
CA GLN A 77 -42.30 0.84 60.77
C GLN A 77 -41.84 -0.05 61.94
N ILE A 78 -40.84 0.38 62.72
CA ILE A 78 -40.36 -0.40 63.87
C ILE A 78 -41.41 -0.33 65.00
N GLU A 79 -42.04 -1.47 65.27
CA GLU A 79 -43.07 -1.61 66.32
C GLU A 79 -42.47 -1.42 67.71
N LYS A 80 -43.24 -0.79 68.60
CA LYS A 80 -42.87 -0.69 70.02
C LYS A 80 -42.92 -2.06 70.69
N ILE A 81 -41.93 -2.34 71.54
CA ILE A 81 -41.84 -3.62 72.30
C ILE A 81 -43.13 -3.90 73.08
N GLU A 82 -43.78 -2.87 73.60
CA GLU A 82 -45.03 -2.94 74.34
C GLU A 82 -46.16 -3.62 73.54
N LYS A 83 -46.21 -3.41 72.21
CA LYS A 83 -47.15 -4.09 71.31
C LYS A 83 -46.84 -5.58 71.13
N LEU A 84 -45.56 -5.93 71.14
CA LEU A 84 -45.09 -7.31 71.01
C LEU A 84 -45.28 -8.12 72.29
N VAL A 85 -45.11 -7.48 73.45
CA VAL A 85 -45.19 -8.14 74.77
C VAL A 85 -46.62 -8.22 75.29
N ILE A 86 -47.45 -7.19 75.04
CA ILE A 86 -48.84 -7.15 75.54
C ILE A 86 -49.84 -6.78 74.41
N PRO A 87 -50.01 -7.64 73.40
CA PRO A 87 -50.87 -7.34 72.24
C PRO A 87 -52.35 -7.13 72.61
N GLN A 88 -52.80 -7.63 73.77
CA GLN A 88 -54.21 -7.56 74.18
C GLN A 88 -54.67 -6.17 74.65
N ILE A 89 -53.76 -5.33 75.17
CA ILE A 89 -54.05 -3.96 75.59
C ILE A 89 -54.18 -3.03 74.37
N PHE A 90 -53.44 -3.34 73.31
CA PHE A 90 -53.31 -2.49 72.12
C PHE A 90 -54.15 -2.96 70.92
N LYS A 91 -55.20 -3.77 71.17
CA LYS A 91 -56.04 -4.36 70.11
C LYS A 91 -56.68 -3.33 69.16
N ASN A 92 -56.94 -2.11 69.65
CA ASN A 92 -57.55 -1.03 68.87
C ASN A 92 -56.54 -0.05 68.27
N ASP A 93 -55.28 -0.09 68.71
CA ASP A 93 -54.22 0.83 68.28
C ASP A 93 -53.42 0.20 67.14
N LYS A 94 -53.90 0.44 65.91
CA LYS A 94 -53.29 -0.14 64.69
C LYS A 94 -51.84 0.31 64.45
N PHE A 95 -51.39 1.42 65.05
CA PHE A 95 -50.09 2.05 64.74
C PHE A 95 -49.33 2.46 66.01
N ILE A 96 -48.67 1.49 66.66
CA ILE A 96 -47.75 1.75 67.78
C ILE A 96 -46.32 1.49 67.33
N PHE A 97 -45.74 2.47 66.66
CA PHE A 97 -44.34 2.46 66.23
C PHE A 97 -43.50 3.41 67.06
N TYR A 98 -42.20 3.19 67.10
CA TYR A 98 -41.26 4.18 67.65
C TYR A 98 -41.27 5.45 66.79
N LYS A 99 -41.23 6.61 67.44
CA LYS A 99 -41.00 7.87 66.73
C LYS A 99 -39.56 7.91 66.20
N SER A 100 -39.40 7.84 64.88
CA SER A 100 -38.12 8.02 64.20
C SER A 100 -38.11 9.31 63.35
N MET A 101 -36.94 9.66 62.83
CA MET A 101 -36.81 10.72 61.83
C MET A 101 -37.67 10.48 60.59
N LYS A 102 -38.10 11.59 59.98
CA LYS A 102 -38.91 11.67 58.77
C LYS A 102 -38.14 12.34 57.65
N GLU A 103 -38.66 12.18 56.43
CA GLU A 103 -38.08 12.75 55.21
C GLU A 103 -38.00 14.28 55.29
N ASN A 104 -38.97 14.92 55.95
CA ASN A 104 -39.06 16.37 56.07
C ASN A 104 -38.20 16.97 57.21
N ASP A 105 -37.50 16.13 57.98
CA ASP A 105 -36.66 16.64 59.07
C ASP A 105 -35.50 17.46 58.51
N VAL A 106 -35.20 18.59 59.17
CA VAL A 106 -34.17 19.56 58.73
C VAL A 106 -32.83 18.87 58.47
N PHE A 107 -32.39 18.00 59.38
CA PHE A 107 -31.15 17.23 59.24
C PHE A 107 -31.11 16.36 57.98
N ILE A 108 -32.21 15.70 57.63
CA ILE A 108 -32.29 14.83 56.43
C ILE A 108 -32.22 15.68 55.17
N ASN A 109 -33.01 16.75 55.11
CA ASN A 109 -33.00 17.68 54.00
C ASN A 109 -31.62 18.33 53.79
N ASP A 110 -30.94 18.72 54.87
CA ASP A 110 -29.59 19.28 54.79
C ASP A 110 -28.60 18.28 54.20
N LYS A 111 -28.66 17.00 54.62
CA LYS A 111 -27.78 15.94 54.11
C LYS A 111 -28.07 15.56 52.66
N LEU A 112 -29.34 15.52 52.26
CA LEU A 112 -29.72 15.31 50.87
C LEU A 112 -29.25 16.47 49.98
N ASN A 113 -29.42 17.71 50.45
CA ASN A 113 -28.91 18.89 49.75
C ASN A 113 -27.38 18.88 49.61
N GLU A 114 -26.65 18.47 50.65
CA GLU A 114 -25.19 18.30 50.62
C GLU A 114 -24.78 17.27 49.55
N LEU A 115 -25.42 16.10 49.51
CA LEU A 115 -25.20 15.10 48.47
C LEU A 115 -25.52 15.65 47.08
N LYS A 116 -26.66 16.33 46.92
CA LYS A 116 -27.07 16.91 45.64
C LYS A 116 -26.02 17.86 45.09
N GLN A 117 -25.47 18.74 45.95
CA GLN A 117 -24.39 19.65 45.56
C GLN A 117 -23.13 18.90 45.10
N ILE A 118 -22.74 17.82 45.79
CA ILE A 118 -21.59 16.99 45.40
C ILE A 118 -21.81 16.35 44.03
N PHE A 119 -23.03 15.85 43.75
CA PHE A 119 -23.35 15.25 42.46
C PHE A 119 -23.41 16.28 41.33
N GLU A 120 -23.94 17.48 41.58
CA GLU A 120 -23.93 18.57 40.59
C GLU A 120 -22.50 19.05 40.28
N GLU A 121 -21.64 19.16 41.29
CA GLU A 121 -20.22 19.48 41.08
C GLU A 121 -19.51 18.36 40.29
N SER A 122 -19.75 17.11 40.67
CA SER A 122 -19.18 15.95 39.96
C SER A 122 -19.64 15.93 38.50
N LYS A 123 -20.93 16.20 38.24
CA LYS A 123 -21.50 16.31 36.90
C LYS A 123 -20.79 17.40 36.09
N LEU A 124 -20.55 18.58 36.67
CA LEU A 124 -19.84 19.66 36.01
C LEU A 124 -18.41 19.22 35.62
N MET A 125 -17.68 18.56 36.53
CA MET A 125 -16.34 18.03 36.27
C MET A 125 -16.34 17.02 35.11
N VAL A 126 -17.27 16.06 35.14
CA VAL A 126 -17.41 15.04 34.09
C VAL A 126 -17.79 15.68 32.74
N ASN A 127 -18.72 16.63 32.71
CA ASN A 127 -19.11 17.33 31.49
C ASN A 127 -17.97 18.16 30.90
N ASN A 128 -17.16 18.81 31.75
CA ASN A 128 -15.97 19.55 31.32
C ASN A 128 -14.91 18.61 30.74
N TYR A 129 -14.80 17.38 31.24
CA TYR A 129 -13.92 16.39 30.64
C TYR A 129 -14.46 15.85 29.32
N LEU A 130 -15.76 15.53 29.26
CA LEU A 130 -16.44 15.10 28.04
C LEU A 130 -16.33 16.15 26.92
N SER A 131 -16.39 17.45 27.24
CA SER A 131 -16.23 18.52 26.26
C SER A 131 -14.82 18.55 25.64
N LYS A 132 -13.77 18.16 26.37
CA LYS A 132 -12.42 18.01 25.83
C LYS A 132 -12.37 16.91 24.78
N ILE A 133 -13.01 15.77 25.03
CA ILE A 133 -13.09 14.64 24.09
C ILE A 133 -13.93 15.01 22.87
N ASN A 134 -15.03 15.73 23.07
CA ASN A 134 -15.90 16.20 21.98
C ASN A 134 -15.22 17.20 21.02
N LYS A 135 -14.05 17.76 21.34
CA LYS A 135 -13.23 18.49 20.35
C LYS A 135 -12.76 17.60 19.20
N HIS A 136 -12.82 16.29 19.37
CA HIS A 136 -12.47 15.28 18.37
C HIS A 136 -13.72 14.62 17.75
N SER A 137 -14.92 15.18 17.91
CA SER A 137 -16.16 14.59 17.39
C SER A 137 -16.19 14.41 15.88
N ASP A 138 -15.42 15.23 15.14
CA ASP A 138 -15.32 15.15 13.68
C ASP A 138 -14.90 13.76 13.18
N ILE A 139 -14.19 12.99 14.01
CA ILE A 139 -13.77 11.62 13.70
C ILE A 139 -14.95 10.65 13.55
N LEU A 140 -16.11 10.96 14.14
CA LEU A 140 -17.30 10.09 14.07
C LEU A 140 -17.89 10.03 12.66
N ASN A 141 -17.72 11.09 11.88
CA ASN A 141 -18.19 11.20 10.50
C ASN A 141 -17.04 11.15 9.49
N PHE A 142 -15.81 10.88 9.95
CA PHE A 142 -14.65 10.88 9.09
C PHE A 142 -14.61 9.63 8.21
N ASN A 143 -14.65 9.81 6.89
CA ASN A 143 -14.55 8.73 5.93
C ASN A 143 -13.15 8.71 5.30
N VAL A 144 -12.37 7.67 5.61
CA VAL A 144 -11.01 7.47 5.07
C VAL A 144 -11.01 7.46 3.54
N ASN A 145 -11.99 6.81 2.91
CA ASN A 145 -12.04 6.67 1.45
C ASN A 145 -12.33 8.00 0.74
N GLU A 146 -13.13 8.86 1.34
CA GLU A 146 -13.37 10.21 0.80
C GLU A 146 -12.16 11.12 1.03
N ALA A 147 -11.52 11.03 2.20
CA ALA A 147 -10.33 11.80 2.50
C ALA A 147 -9.17 11.50 1.53
N ILE A 148 -8.97 10.24 1.14
CA ILE A 148 -7.93 9.86 0.17
C ILE A 148 -8.29 10.20 -1.27
N LYS A 149 -9.57 10.30 -1.65
CA LYS A 149 -9.98 10.75 -3.00
C LYS A 149 -9.50 12.17 -3.30
N ASN A 150 -9.40 13.00 -2.28
CA ASN A 150 -8.90 14.38 -2.40
C ASN A 150 -7.37 14.44 -2.62
N ILE A 151 -6.67 13.31 -2.51
CA ILE A 151 -5.24 13.21 -2.74
C ILE A 151 -5.02 12.79 -4.19
N ASP A 152 -4.78 13.78 -5.05
CA ASP A 152 -4.50 13.54 -6.45
C ASP A 152 -3.23 12.69 -6.65
N ILE A 153 -3.16 11.96 -7.76
CA ILE A 153 -2.00 11.21 -8.26
C ILE A 153 -0.76 12.12 -8.33
N ASN A 154 -0.96 13.41 -8.61
CA ASN A 154 0.12 14.40 -8.70
C ASN A 154 0.57 14.97 -7.35
N THR A 155 -0.12 14.65 -6.26
CA THR A 155 0.25 15.16 -4.92
C THR A 155 1.66 14.72 -4.56
N SER A 156 2.54 15.63 -4.17
CA SER A 156 3.93 15.26 -3.86
C SER A 156 4.02 14.30 -2.67
N VAL A 157 4.97 13.36 -2.73
CA VAL A 157 5.18 12.37 -1.65
C VAL A 157 5.55 13.05 -0.33
N GLU A 158 6.29 14.16 -0.41
CA GLU A 158 6.62 15.02 0.73
C GLU A 158 5.37 15.62 1.38
N HIS A 159 4.39 16.07 0.59
CA HIS A 159 3.14 16.58 1.13
C HIS A 159 2.35 15.49 1.86
N ILE A 160 2.26 14.30 1.27
CA ILE A 160 1.62 13.13 1.91
C ILE A 160 2.33 12.79 3.24
N GLN A 161 3.67 12.81 3.25
CA GLN A 161 4.46 12.57 4.46
C GLN A 161 4.18 13.62 5.56
N ASN A 162 4.08 14.89 5.19
CA ASN A 162 3.75 15.96 6.13
C ASN A 162 2.34 15.80 6.72
N ILE A 163 1.37 15.34 5.93
CA ILE A 163 0.02 15.00 6.43
C ILE A 163 0.13 13.83 7.42
N ILE A 164 0.92 12.80 7.13
CA ILE A 164 1.12 11.68 8.04
C ILE A 164 1.71 12.16 9.37
N TYR A 165 2.78 12.97 9.35
CA TYR A 165 3.39 13.51 10.57
C TYR A 165 2.44 14.36 11.40
N LYS A 166 1.64 15.24 10.76
CA LYS A 166 0.60 16.00 11.46
C LYS A 166 -0.41 15.10 12.17
N ASN A 167 -0.78 13.97 11.58
CA ASN A 167 -1.71 13.02 12.19
C ASN A 167 -1.05 12.20 13.32
N LEU A 168 0.24 11.86 13.19
CA LEU A 168 0.99 11.24 14.28
C LEU A 168 1.11 12.19 15.50
N GLU A 169 1.37 13.47 15.27
CA GLU A 169 1.36 14.49 16.33
C GLU A 169 -0.02 14.63 16.99
N LYS A 170 -1.12 14.56 16.19
CA LYS A 170 -2.48 14.55 16.74
C LYS A 170 -2.70 13.34 17.66
N ILE A 171 -2.24 12.15 17.27
CA ILE A 171 -2.31 10.95 18.12
C ILE A 171 -1.55 11.15 19.43
N GLN A 172 -0.33 11.71 19.36
CA GLN A 172 0.46 12.03 20.56
C GLN A 172 -0.32 12.98 21.49
N LYS A 173 -0.86 14.08 20.95
CA LYS A 173 -1.67 15.04 21.71
C LYS A 173 -2.90 14.40 22.34
N ILE A 174 -3.58 13.48 21.64
CA ILE A 174 -4.71 12.72 22.19
C ILE A 174 -4.26 11.83 23.35
N ASN A 175 -3.12 11.15 23.22
CA ASN A 175 -2.57 10.33 24.29
C ASN A 175 -2.21 11.14 25.54
N ASP A 176 -1.69 12.35 25.36
CA ASP A 176 -1.29 13.24 26.45
C ASP A 176 -2.48 13.94 27.12
N THR A 177 -3.58 14.15 26.39
CA THR A 177 -4.76 14.92 26.88
C THR A 177 -5.91 14.05 27.38
N ILE A 178 -6.08 12.85 26.83
CA ILE A 178 -7.14 11.91 27.18
C ILE A 178 -6.53 10.72 27.94
N GLU A 179 -6.75 10.70 29.24
CA GLU A 179 -6.43 9.55 30.11
C GLU A 179 -7.31 8.34 29.79
N ASP A 180 -6.82 7.13 30.07
CA ASP A 180 -7.58 5.89 29.86
C ASP A 180 -8.74 5.78 30.85
N ASN A 181 -8.49 6.17 32.10
CA ASN A 181 -9.50 6.32 33.15
C ASN A 181 -9.11 7.50 34.04
N ILE A 182 -10.08 8.30 34.47
CA ILE A 182 -9.85 9.47 35.34
C ILE A 182 -10.89 9.54 36.45
N ASN A 183 -10.46 9.89 37.66
CA ASN A 183 -11.36 10.08 38.80
C ASN A 183 -11.87 11.53 38.83
N LEU A 184 -13.18 11.73 38.67
CA LEU A 184 -13.84 13.03 38.65
C LEU A 184 -15.00 13.04 39.64
N GLY A 185 -14.82 13.79 40.74
CA GLY A 185 -15.79 13.88 41.82
C GLY A 185 -16.00 12.54 42.51
N VAL A 186 -17.19 11.95 42.33
CA VAL A 186 -17.51 10.61 42.87
C VAL A 186 -17.42 9.50 41.82
N PHE A 187 -17.05 9.83 40.58
CA PHE A 187 -17.05 8.92 39.43
C PHE A 187 -15.65 8.56 38.95
N LEU A 188 -15.45 7.29 38.59
CA LEU A 188 -14.43 6.83 37.67
C LEU A 188 -14.97 6.96 36.25
N VAL A 189 -14.40 7.87 35.47
CA VAL A 189 -14.78 8.02 34.06
C VAL A 189 -13.86 7.14 33.21
N LYS A 190 -14.47 6.18 32.50
CA LYS A 190 -13.76 5.30 31.56
C LYS A 190 -13.82 5.87 30.15
N SER A 191 -12.66 6.17 29.59
CA SER A 191 -12.48 6.78 28.26
C SER A 191 -11.58 5.97 27.32
N LYS A 192 -10.97 4.88 27.81
CA LYS A 192 -10.06 4.03 27.04
C LYS A 192 -10.62 3.59 25.69
N ASP A 193 -11.84 3.08 25.64
CA ASP A 193 -12.42 2.55 24.39
C ASP A 193 -12.65 3.66 23.35
N ILE A 194 -13.09 4.83 23.80
CA ILE A 194 -13.27 6.00 22.94
C ILE A 194 -11.93 6.55 22.47
N LYS A 195 -10.95 6.65 23.36
CA LYS A 195 -9.57 7.05 23.01
C LYS A 195 -8.98 6.13 21.94
N LEU A 196 -9.07 4.81 22.14
CA LEU A 196 -8.61 3.82 21.18
C LEU A 196 -9.37 3.92 19.85
N PHE A 197 -10.68 4.14 19.89
CA PHE A 197 -11.47 4.35 18.68
C PHE A 197 -10.98 5.57 17.88
N ILE A 198 -10.82 6.73 18.51
CA ILE A 198 -10.33 7.95 17.84
C ILE A 198 -8.95 7.71 17.22
N ILE A 199 -8.03 7.12 17.99
CA ILE A 199 -6.67 6.81 17.53
C ILE A 199 -6.69 5.81 16.36
N ASN A 200 -7.56 4.80 16.41
CA ASN A 200 -7.67 3.80 15.36
C ASN A 200 -8.14 4.40 14.03
N GLU A 201 -9.12 5.31 14.05
CA GLU A 201 -9.58 6.00 12.84
C GLU A 201 -8.49 6.87 12.21
N ILE A 202 -7.72 7.60 13.03
CA ILE A 202 -6.57 8.38 12.53
C ILE A 202 -5.49 7.45 11.98
N ASN A 203 -5.22 6.31 12.63
CA ASN A 203 -4.27 5.31 12.16
C ASN A 203 -4.71 4.66 10.84
N ASN A 204 -6.01 4.42 10.65
CA ASN A 204 -6.55 3.90 9.39
C ASN A 204 -6.30 4.89 8.26
N TYR A 205 -6.46 6.19 8.51
CA TYR A 205 -6.10 7.23 7.55
C TYR A 205 -4.60 7.24 7.24
N ILE A 206 -3.73 7.19 8.25
CA ILE A 206 -2.27 7.13 8.06
C ILE A 206 -1.86 5.90 7.22
N LYS A 207 -2.46 4.73 7.48
CA LYS A 207 -2.24 3.51 6.70
C LYS A 207 -2.67 3.70 5.25
N ALA A 208 -3.82 4.31 5.00
CA ALA A 208 -4.30 4.59 3.66
C ALA A 208 -3.35 5.55 2.91
N LEU A 209 -2.88 6.62 3.56
CA LEU A 209 -1.86 7.53 3.00
C LEU A 209 -0.56 6.80 2.65
N THR A 210 -0.09 5.96 3.57
CA THR A 210 1.12 5.15 3.36
C THR A 210 0.94 4.19 2.18
N SER A 211 -0.25 3.59 2.04
CA SER A 211 -0.57 2.68 0.93
C SER A 211 -0.48 3.36 -0.44
N ILE A 212 -0.81 4.65 -0.55
CA ILE A 212 -0.64 5.43 -1.79
C ILE A 212 0.84 5.51 -2.17
N ILE A 213 1.73 5.77 -1.22
CA ILE A 213 3.18 5.84 -1.46
C ILE A 213 3.71 4.46 -1.87
N VAL A 214 3.27 3.39 -1.20
CA VAL A 214 3.61 2.00 -1.54
C VAL A 214 3.16 1.65 -2.96
N GLN A 215 1.95 2.05 -3.34
CA GLN A 215 1.41 1.78 -4.68
C GLN A 215 2.26 2.48 -5.75
N ARG A 216 2.58 3.77 -5.56
CA ARG A 216 3.46 4.50 -6.48
C ARG A 216 4.85 3.88 -6.58
N TYR A 217 5.42 3.41 -5.46
CA TYR A 217 6.67 2.67 -5.45
C TYR A 217 6.60 1.41 -6.29
N LYS A 218 5.54 0.59 -6.12
CA LYS A 218 5.35 -0.65 -6.88
C LYS A 218 5.15 -0.41 -8.37
N GLU A 219 4.38 0.60 -8.74
CA GLU A 219 4.15 0.98 -10.14
C GLU A 219 5.46 1.42 -10.81
N LYS A 220 6.22 2.31 -10.17
CA LYS A 220 7.52 2.76 -10.67
C LYS A 220 8.53 1.63 -10.74
N TYR A 221 8.59 0.78 -9.71
CA TYR A 221 9.42 -0.43 -9.70
C TYR A 221 9.11 -1.35 -10.89
N THR A 222 7.83 -1.62 -11.13
CA THR A 222 7.36 -2.54 -12.17
C THR A 222 7.62 -1.97 -13.57
N SER A 223 7.31 -0.69 -13.78
CA SER A 223 7.60 0.03 -15.03
C SER A 223 9.10 -0.02 -15.36
N ASN A 224 9.95 0.31 -14.37
CA ASN A 224 11.40 0.26 -14.55
C ASN A 224 11.90 -1.16 -14.86
N LEU A 225 11.35 -2.19 -14.20
CA LEU A 225 11.69 -3.60 -14.47
C LEU A 225 11.31 -4.02 -15.88
N MET A 226 10.11 -3.68 -16.36
CA MET A 226 9.67 -4.01 -17.71
C MET A 226 10.57 -3.33 -18.76
N PHE A 227 10.86 -2.05 -18.58
CA PHE A 227 11.71 -1.30 -19.50
C PHE A 227 13.18 -1.78 -19.48
N TYR A 228 13.71 -2.11 -18.30
CA TYR A 228 15.02 -2.75 -18.19
C TYR A 228 15.06 -4.09 -18.93
N ASN A 229 14.06 -4.94 -18.74
CA ASN A 229 14.02 -6.25 -19.39
C ASN A 229 13.91 -6.14 -20.92
N SER A 230 13.14 -5.17 -21.44
CA SER A 230 13.04 -4.94 -22.88
C SER A 230 14.39 -4.54 -23.51
N ILE A 231 15.17 -3.71 -22.79
CA ILE A 231 16.56 -3.39 -23.15
C ILE A 231 17.42 -4.66 -23.21
N ILE A 232 17.38 -5.47 -22.16
CA ILE A 232 18.21 -6.69 -22.07
C ILE A 232 17.87 -7.68 -23.18
N VAL A 233 16.59 -7.90 -23.46
CA VAL A 233 16.14 -8.79 -24.55
C VAL A 233 16.68 -8.31 -25.89
N ARG A 234 16.60 -7.00 -26.17
CA ARG A 234 17.11 -6.44 -27.43
C ARG A 234 18.63 -6.52 -27.55
N LEU A 235 19.36 -6.27 -26.46
CA LEU A 235 20.82 -6.41 -26.43
C LEU A 235 21.29 -7.87 -26.56
N LYS A 236 20.54 -8.83 -26.03
CA LYS A 236 20.88 -10.27 -26.08
C LYS A 236 20.36 -10.99 -27.32
N LYS A 237 19.53 -10.35 -28.16
CA LYS A 237 19.07 -10.93 -29.42
C LYS A 237 20.27 -11.38 -30.25
N LYS A 238 20.27 -12.65 -30.66
CA LYS A 238 21.27 -13.21 -31.57
C LYS A 238 21.09 -12.56 -32.95
N THR A 239 22.21 -12.22 -33.55
CA THR A 239 22.34 -11.63 -34.89
C THR A 239 22.93 -12.70 -35.81
N ASN A 240 22.29 -12.95 -36.95
CA ASN A 240 22.69 -14.01 -37.88
C ASN A 240 23.23 -13.47 -39.22
N ASN A 241 23.02 -12.20 -39.52
CA ASN A 241 23.49 -11.56 -40.75
C ASN A 241 24.02 -10.16 -40.46
N ILE A 242 24.78 -9.60 -41.42
CA ILE A 242 25.43 -8.31 -41.27
C ILE A 242 24.43 -7.14 -41.07
N GLN A 243 23.25 -7.22 -41.68
CA GLN A 243 22.17 -6.24 -41.52
C GLN A 243 21.71 -6.16 -40.05
N GLU A 244 21.39 -7.30 -39.44
CA GLU A 244 21.00 -7.39 -38.04
C GLU A 244 22.10 -6.91 -37.09
N VAL A 245 23.37 -7.13 -37.44
CA VAL A 245 24.52 -6.61 -36.69
C VAL A 245 24.56 -5.07 -36.70
N TYR A 246 24.36 -4.45 -37.87
CA TYR A 246 24.29 -2.99 -37.98
C TYR A 246 23.09 -2.39 -37.26
N GLU A 247 21.90 -2.98 -37.39
CA GLU A 247 20.71 -2.55 -36.65
C GLU A 247 20.94 -2.56 -35.13
N LYS A 248 21.65 -3.58 -34.64
CA LYS A 248 22.01 -3.70 -33.23
C LYS A 248 23.03 -2.63 -32.81
N GLU A 249 24.00 -2.33 -33.66
CA GLU A 249 25.00 -1.27 -33.42
C GLU A 249 24.34 0.12 -33.38
N GLU A 250 23.42 0.42 -34.31
CA GLU A 250 22.64 1.66 -34.30
C GLU A 250 21.79 1.81 -33.04
N TYR A 251 21.13 0.71 -32.62
CA TYR A 251 20.37 0.71 -31.38
C TYR A 251 21.25 1.07 -30.16
N ILE A 252 22.47 0.54 -30.09
CA ILE A 252 23.42 0.84 -29.02
C ILE A 252 23.85 2.32 -29.05
N LYS A 253 24.08 2.89 -30.24
CA LYS A 253 24.40 4.32 -30.42
C LYS A 253 23.25 5.22 -29.94
N GLY A 254 21.99 4.84 -30.20
CA GLY A 254 20.79 5.56 -29.76
C GLY A 254 20.41 5.39 -28.29
N MET A 255 21.09 4.50 -27.55
CA MET A 255 20.64 4.02 -26.24
C MET A 255 20.76 5.04 -25.09
N LYS A 256 21.46 6.17 -25.29
CA LYS A 256 21.67 7.20 -24.25
C LYS A 256 20.35 7.59 -23.56
N LYS A 257 19.31 7.90 -24.36
CA LYS A 257 17.97 8.26 -23.86
C LYS A 257 17.34 7.15 -22.99
N SER A 258 17.48 5.89 -23.40
CA SER A 258 16.97 4.74 -22.62
C SER A 258 17.71 4.57 -21.29
N ARG A 259 19.02 4.84 -21.25
CA ARG A 259 19.79 4.78 -19.99
C ARG A 259 19.39 5.92 -19.05
N ASP A 260 19.23 7.13 -19.59
CA ASP A 260 18.80 8.29 -18.82
C ASP A 260 17.42 8.06 -18.21
N PHE A 261 16.50 7.46 -18.97
CA PHE A 261 15.18 7.06 -18.48
C PHE A 261 15.27 6.08 -17.30
N VAL A 262 16.02 4.97 -17.45
CA VAL A 262 16.22 3.99 -16.37
C VAL A 262 16.82 4.64 -15.13
N SER A 263 17.81 5.52 -15.30
CA SER A 263 18.49 6.21 -14.20
C SER A 263 17.56 7.17 -13.45
N ASN A 264 16.73 7.92 -14.17
CA ASN A 264 15.77 8.84 -13.56
C ASN A 264 14.67 8.10 -12.79
N ASP A 265 14.10 7.04 -13.35
CA ASP A 265 13.14 6.19 -12.63
C ASP A 265 13.77 5.59 -11.37
N ILE A 266 15.04 5.19 -11.40
CA ILE A 266 15.75 4.68 -10.22
C ILE A 266 15.89 5.75 -9.14
N LYS A 267 16.14 7.03 -9.50
CA LYS A 267 16.16 8.13 -8.53
C LYS A 267 14.80 8.29 -7.86
N GLU A 268 13.72 8.25 -8.63
CA GLU A 268 12.36 8.33 -8.07
C GLU A 268 12.03 7.15 -7.16
N ILE A 269 12.41 5.92 -7.55
CA ILE A 269 12.26 4.72 -6.73
C ILE A 269 13.03 4.87 -5.42
N ASN A 270 14.26 5.37 -5.45
CA ASN A 270 15.07 5.63 -4.25
C ASN A 270 14.41 6.68 -3.33
N VAL A 271 13.87 7.76 -3.91
CA VAL A 271 13.13 8.78 -3.15
C VAL A 271 11.92 8.15 -2.45
N LEU A 272 11.08 7.40 -3.16
CA LEU A 272 9.92 6.71 -2.61
C LEU A 272 10.31 5.71 -1.50
N PHE A 273 11.35 4.92 -1.74
CA PHE A 273 11.87 3.95 -0.78
C PHE A 273 12.35 4.62 0.52
N ASN A 274 13.08 5.72 0.40
CA ASN A 274 13.56 6.48 1.56
C ASN A 274 12.42 7.11 2.35
N TYR A 275 11.38 7.61 1.68
CA TYR A 275 10.18 8.11 2.36
C TYR A 275 9.46 7.00 3.14
N LEU A 276 9.30 5.82 2.54
CA LEU A 276 8.71 4.67 3.22
C LEU A 276 9.55 4.22 4.43
N ASN A 277 10.89 4.20 4.31
CA ASN A 277 11.77 3.92 5.45
C ASN A 277 11.62 4.95 6.57
N LYS A 278 11.54 6.26 6.24
CA LYS A 278 11.31 7.33 7.24
C LYS A 278 9.96 7.21 7.95
N LEU A 279 8.98 6.56 7.32
CA LEU A 279 7.68 6.24 7.91
C LEU A 279 7.69 4.91 8.67
N ASN A 280 8.85 4.28 8.85
CA ASN A 280 9.01 2.96 9.46
C ASN A 280 8.17 1.87 8.78
N TYR A 281 7.96 1.98 7.46
CA TYR A 281 7.29 0.95 6.68
C TYR A 281 8.13 -0.34 6.70
N LYS A 282 7.48 -1.46 7.04
CA LYS A 282 8.14 -2.76 7.11
C LYS A 282 8.21 -3.39 5.72
N PHE A 283 9.35 -3.22 5.06
CA PHE A 283 9.67 -3.98 3.86
C PHE A 283 10.01 -5.43 4.21
N SER A 284 9.67 -6.37 3.31
CA SER A 284 10.14 -7.75 3.43
C SER A 284 11.62 -7.85 3.02
N ASN A 285 12.29 -8.94 3.42
CA ASN A 285 13.67 -9.20 2.97
C ASN A 285 13.77 -9.28 1.44
N GLU A 286 12.74 -9.81 0.78
CA GLU A 286 12.67 -9.89 -0.67
C GLU A 286 12.57 -8.50 -1.33
N ASP A 287 11.83 -7.57 -0.71
CA ASP A 287 11.71 -6.19 -1.19
C ASP A 287 13.06 -5.47 -1.12
N TYR A 288 13.82 -5.64 -0.03
CA TYR A 288 15.17 -5.07 0.11
C TYR A 288 16.13 -5.64 -0.95
N LEU A 289 16.15 -6.95 -1.14
CA LEU A 289 16.98 -7.58 -2.18
C LEU A 289 16.59 -7.09 -3.58
N SER A 290 15.30 -6.97 -3.84
CA SER A 290 14.75 -6.47 -5.10
C SER A 290 15.14 -5.01 -5.35
N TYR A 291 15.06 -4.16 -4.32
CA TYR A 291 15.51 -2.78 -4.36
C TYR A 291 17.00 -2.68 -4.75
N TRP A 292 17.89 -3.40 -4.05
CA TRP A 292 19.31 -3.39 -4.38
C TRP A 292 19.63 -3.94 -5.77
N LYS A 293 18.84 -4.91 -6.25
CA LYS A 293 18.95 -5.37 -7.65
C LYS A 293 18.61 -4.26 -8.63
N ILE A 294 17.58 -3.45 -8.37
CA ILE A 294 17.21 -2.30 -9.22
C ILE A 294 18.33 -1.26 -9.26
N ILE A 295 18.85 -0.86 -8.10
CA ILE A 295 19.90 0.18 -8.01
C ILE A 295 21.12 -0.19 -8.86
N ASN A 296 21.44 -1.49 -8.98
CA ASN A 296 22.60 -1.98 -9.75
C ASN A 296 22.34 -2.18 -11.26
N ARG A 297 21.09 -2.03 -11.74
CA ARG A 297 20.73 -2.25 -13.15
C ARG A 297 21.47 -1.35 -14.16
N PRO A 298 21.69 -0.05 -13.92
CA PRO A 298 22.40 0.81 -14.86
C PRO A 298 23.81 0.29 -15.15
N SER A 299 24.57 -0.06 -14.10
CA SER A 299 25.90 -0.66 -14.25
C SER A 299 25.85 -1.99 -15.01
N LYS A 300 24.81 -2.80 -14.78
CA LYS A 300 24.62 -4.06 -15.51
C LYS A 300 24.32 -3.85 -16.99
N ILE A 301 23.56 -2.80 -17.36
CA ILE A 301 23.38 -2.40 -18.77
C ILE A 301 24.73 -2.04 -19.38
N GLU A 302 25.55 -1.24 -18.70
CA GLU A 302 26.86 -0.82 -19.23
C GLU A 302 27.78 -2.01 -19.49
N LYS A 303 27.82 -2.99 -18.57
CA LYS A 303 28.59 -4.23 -18.77
C LYS A 303 28.11 -5.00 -20.00
N ILE A 304 26.80 -5.20 -20.13
CA ILE A 304 26.23 -5.92 -21.27
C ILE A 304 26.48 -5.17 -22.59
N VAL A 305 26.40 -3.84 -22.60
CA VAL A 305 26.70 -3.05 -23.80
C VAL A 305 28.16 -3.21 -24.22
N LYS A 306 29.12 -3.22 -23.28
CA LYS A 306 30.53 -3.49 -23.57
C LYS A 306 30.73 -4.88 -24.19
N GLU A 307 30.19 -5.91 -23.54
CA GLU A 307 30.25 -7.29 -24.05
C GLU A 307 29.61 -7.42 -25.45
N VAL A 308 28.47 -6.77 -25.68
CA VAL A 308 27.78 -6.80 -26.98
C VAL A 308 28.60 -6.08 -28.05
N ASN A 309 29.24 -4.95 -27.75
CA ASN A 309 30.11 -4.25 -28.70
C ASN A 309 31.33 -5.10 -29.09
N GLU A 310 31.96 -5.77 -28.12
CA GLU A 310 33.06 -6.71 -28.39
C GLU A 310 32.59 -7.88 -29.28
N ASN A 311 31.40 -8.42 -29.01
CA ASN A 311 30.80 -9.48 -29.81
C ASN A 311 30.43 -9.01 -31.22
N ILE A 312 29.95 -7.78 -31.39
CA ILE A 312 29.68 -7.20 -32.71
C ILE A 312 30.94 -7.17 -33.57
N VAL A 313 32.08 -6.73 -33.01
CA VAL A 313 33.36 -6.71 -33.75
C VAL A 313 33.76 -8.12 -34.18
N LYS A 314 33.69 -9.10 -33.26
CA LYS A 314 34.01 -10.51 -33.58
C LYS A 314 33.08 -11.08 -34.65
N GLN A 315 31.78 -10.83 -34.54
CA GLN A 315 30.80 -11.30 -35.52
C GLN A 315 30.99 -10.68 -36.89
N LYS A 316 31.33 -9.38 -36.98
CA LYS A 316 31.65 -8.74 -38.26
C LYS A 316 32.84 -9.42 -38.94
N ASN A 317 33.89 -9.75 -38.19
CA ASN A 317 35.05 -10.45 -38.73
C ASN A 317 34.68 -11.85 -39.25
N VAL A 318 33.92 -12.63 -38.47
CA VAL A 318 33.46 -13.96 -38.88
C VAL A 318 32.59 -13.88 -40.14
N LEU A 319 31.60 -12.97 -40.16
CA LEU A 319 30.73 -12.79 -41.32
C LEU A 319 31.49 -12.29 -42.56
N LEU A 320 32.58 -11.52 -42.37
CA LEU A 320 33.45 -11.08 -43.46
C LEU A 320 34.28 -12.25 -44.00
N GLU A 321 34.85 -13.10 -43.14
CA GLU A 321 35.55 -14.32 -43.54
C GLU A 321 34.60 -15.30 -44.27
N GLU A 322 33.37 -15.45 -43.77
CA GLU A 322 32.32 -16.23 -44.44
C GLU A 322 32.02 -15.67 -45.83
N LEU A 323 31.87 -14.34 -45.97
CA LEU A 323 31.65 -13.69 -47.26
C LEU A 323 32.80 -13.93 -48.25
N ILE A 324 34.05 -13.79 -47.81
CA ILE A 324 35.24 -14.04 -48.66
C ILE A 324 35.29 -15.50 -49.11
N ASN A 325 34.97 -16.44 -48.22
CA ASN A 325 34.92 -17.87 -48.55
C ASN A 325 33.75 -18.20 -49.49
N GLU A 326 32.58 -17.59 -49.28
CA GLU A 326 31.43 -17.70 -50.17
C GLU A 326 31.78 -17.16 -51.56
N GLU A 327 32.43 -15.99 -51.64
CA GLU A 327 32.86 -15.38 -52.90
C GLU A 327 33.88 -16.27 -53.64
N SER A 328 34.87 -16.83 -52.93
CA SER A 328 35.86 -17.75 -53.51
C SER A 328 35.19 -19.00 -54.10
N LYS A 329 34.26 -19.61 -53.37
CA LYS A 329 33.47 -20.75 -53.86
C LYS A 329 32.59 -20.34 -55.04
N PHE A 330 31.98 -19.17 -54.98
CA PHE A 330 31.14 -18.62 -56.04
C PHE A 330 31.93 -18.42 -57.33
N GLN A 331 33.16 -17.91 -57.26
CA GLN A 331 34.07 -17.79 -58.40
C GLN A 331 34.42 -19.17 -59.01
N SER A 332 34.67 -20.19 -58.19
CA SER A 332 34.86 -21.58 -58.68
C SER A 332 33.62 -22.08 -59.43
N ASN A 333 32.42 -21.86 -58.87
CA ASN A 333 31.16 -22.25 -59.51
C ASN A 333 30.96 -21.51 -60.85
N ILE A 334 31.41 -20.26 -60.98
CA ILE A 334 31.39 -19.52 -62.25
C ILE A 334 32.31 -20.18 -63.28
N VAL A 335 33.48 -20.67 -62.87
CA VAL A 335 34.41 -21.39 -63.76
C VAL A 335 33.77 -22.68 -64.25
N ASP A 336 33.25 -23.52 -63.35
CA ASP A 336 32.56 -24.76 -63.68
C ASP A 336 31.35 -24.52 -64.61
N MET A 337 30.61 -23.44 -64.36
CA MET A 337 29.49 -23.03 -65.20
C MET A 337 29.92 -22.68 -66.62
N LYS A 338 31.10 -22.04 -66.81
CA LYS A 338 31.65 -21.77 -68.14
C LYS A 338 32.02 -23.05 -68.87
N GLU A 339 32.63 -24.02 -68.17
CA GLU A 339 32.98 -25.31 -68.74
C GLU A 339 31.74 -26.10 -69.16
N ASN A 340 30.69 -26.11 -68.33
CA ASN A 340 29.40 -26.71 -68.68
C ASN A 340 28.78 -26.08 -69.93
N ILE A 341 28.83 -24.76 -70.07
CA ILE A 341 28.34 -24.05 -71.27
C ILE A 341 29.18 -24.36 -72.50
N GLN A 342 30.51 -24.47 -72.34
CA GLN A 342 31.40 -24.85 -73.42
C GLN A 342 31.12 -26.29 -73.88
N SER A 343 30.81 -27.19 -72.94
CA SER A 343 30.41 -28.57 -73.23
C SER A 343 29.08 -28.62 -74.00
N ILE A 344 28.13 -27.72 -73.69
CA ILE A 344 26.88 -27.59 -74.46
C ILE A 344 27.16 -27.24 -75.93
N LYS A 345 28.14 -26.37 -76.20
CA LYS A 345 28.52 -26.00 -77.57
C LYS A 345 29.14 -27.14 -78.37
N SER A 346 29.69 -28.16 -77.72
CA SER A 346 30.30 -29.33 -78.37
C SER A 346 29.33 -30.49 -78.65
N PHE A 347 28.07 -30.41 -78.21
CA PHE A 347 27.09 -31.45 -78.51
C PHE A 347 26.64 -31.40 -79.97
N ASN A 348 27.00 -32.42 -80.75
CA ASN A 348 26.63 -32.58 -82.16
C ASN A 348 25.84 -33.87 -82.45
N ASP A 349 25.40 -34.62 -81.43
CA ASP A 349 24.77 -35.94 -81.60
C ASP A 349 23.23 -35.85 -81.71
N GLU A 350 22.70 -36.08 -82.91
CA GLU A 350 21.26 -36.09 -83.21
C GLU A 350 20.48 -37.20 -82.47
N ASN A 351 21.15 -38.30 -82.07
CA ASN A 351 20.50 -39.45 -81.42
C ASN A 351 20.36 -39.33 -79.88
N ASN A 352 20.89 -38.27 -79.24
CA ASN A 352 20.95 -38.14 -77.77
C ASN A 352 20.25 -36.89 -77.22
N TYR A 353 19.34 -36.30 -78.01
CA TYR A 353 18.66 -35.02 -77.75
C TYR A 353 17.98 -34.92 -76.37
N LEU A 354 17.31 -35.99 -75.93
CA LEU A 354 16.59 -36.04 -74.65
C LEU A 354 17.52 -35.85 -73.43
N ASN A 355 18.73 -36.42 -73.48
CA ASN A 355 19.71 -36.28 -72.41
C ASN A 355 20.40 -34.91 -72.46
N ILE A 356 20.67 -34.38 -73.66
CA ILE A 356 21.20 -33.04 -73.88
C ILE A 356 20.24 -31.98 -73.32
N ASN A 357 18.93 -32.11 -73.58
CA ASN A 357 17.92 -31.17 -73.09
C ASN A 357 17.81 -31.20 -71.55
N LYS A 358 17.85 -32.38 -70.92
CA LYS A 358 17.91 -32.50 -69.45
C LYS A 358 19.15 -31.83 -68.85
N PHE A 359 20.31 -31.95 -69.50
CA PHE A 359 21.53 -31.27 -69.08
C PHE A 359 21.39 -29.75 -69.20
N ILE A 360 20.86 -29.24 -70.31
CA ILE A 360 20.59 -27.80 -70.52
C ILE A 360 19.66 -27.23 -69.45
N LEU A 361 18.59 -27.95 -69.08
CA LEU A 361 17.68 -27.55 -68.00
C LEU A 361 18.37 -27.54 -66.63
N THR A 362 19.27 -28.49 -66.37
CA THR A 362 20.05 -28.54 -65.12
C THR A 362 20.97 -27.32 -65.02
N VAL A 363 21.71 -27.04 -66.09
CA VAL A 363 22.58 -25.86 -66.24
C VAL A 363 21.76 -24.56 -66.12
N GLN A 364 20.52 -24.54 -66.62
CA GLN A 364 19.61 -23.39 -66.45
C GLN A 364 19.25 -23.11 -65.01
N ASN A 365 18.91 -24.15 -64.25
CA ASN A 365 18.56 -24.01 -62.84
C ASN A 365 19.77 -23.54 -62.05
N GLN A 366 20.96 -24.11 -62.30
CA GLN A 366 22.22 -23.67 -61.71
C GLN A 366 22.53 -22.20 -62.01
N LEU A 367 22.40 -21.75 -63.26
CA LEU A 367 22.63 -20.34 -63.61
C LEU A 367 21.68 -19.39 -62.86
N THR A 368 20.42 -19.79 -62.70
CA THR A 368 19.42 -18.97 -62.00
C THR A 368 19.74 -18.84 -60.52
N VAL A 369 20.28 -19.89 -59.91
CA VAL A 369 20.81 -19.87 -58.53
C VAL A 369 22.02 -18.94 -58.44
N LEU A 370 23.00 -19.06 -59.35
CA LEU A 370 24.20 -18.22 -59.33
C LEU A 370 23.88 -16.72 -59.49
N ILE A 371 22.89 -16.36 -60.32
CA ILE A 371 22.45 -14.96 -60.47
C ILE A 371 21.78 -14.43 -59.18
N LYS A 372 21.13 -15.28 -58.39
CA LYS A 372 20.58 -14.87 -57.09
C LYS A 372 21.69 -14.70 -56.07
N GLU A 373 22.61 -15.67 -55.98
CA GLU A 373 23.77 -15.62 -55.09
C GLU A 373 24.64 -14.39 -55.37
N SER A 374 24.88 -14.04 -56.64
CA SER A 374 25.66 -12.83 -56.99
C SER A 374 25.04 -11.55 -56.42
N LYS A 375 23.72 -11.45 -56.40
CA LYS A 375 23.02 -10.29 -55.84
C LYS A 375 23.14 -10.25 -54.32
N GLU A 376 23.08 -11.39 -53.66
CA GLU A 376 23.25 -11.49 -52.20
C GLU A 376 24.67 -11.14 -51.77
N ILE A 377 25.69 -11.62 -52.50
CA ILE A 377 27.09 -11.25 -52.28
C ILE A 377 27.27 -9.73 -52.41
N ASN A 378 26.83 -9.13 -53.54
CA ASN A 378 26.96 -7.68 -53.76
C ASN A 378 26.24 -6.84 -52.68
N LEU A 379 25.10 -7.31 -52.17
CA LEU A 379 24.40 -6.65 -51.07
C LEU A 379 25.19 -6.71 -49.77
N ARG A 380 25.80 -7.86 -49.45
CA ARG A 380 26.66 -8.02 -48.26
C ARG A 380 27.94 -7.20 -48.38
N GLU A 381 28.60 -7.21 -49.54
CA GLU A 381 29.78 -6.38 -49.84
C GLU A 381 29.49 -4.90 -49.61
N LYS A 382 28.35 -4.42 -50.12
CA LYS A 382 27.89 -3.05 -49.89
C LYS A 382 27.68 -2.74 -48.40
N LEU A 383 27.14 -3.68 -47.62
CA LEU A 383 26.96 -3.50 -46.17
C LEU A 383 28.30 -3.50 -45.41
N PHE A 384 29.29 -4.26 -45.87
CA PHE A 384 30.66 -4.18 -45.36
C PHE A 384 31.44 -2.96 -45.87
N ASN A 385 30.86 -2.20 -46.82
CA ASN A 385 31.49 -1.06 -47.46
C ASN A 385 32.81 -1.42 -48.15
N ILE A 386 32.84 -2.62 -48.76
CA ILE A 386 33.92 -3.12 -49.62
C ILE A 386 33.53 -2.96 -51.09
N GLU A 387 34.51 -3.08 -51.99
CA GLU A 387 34.28 -2.99 -53.43
C GLU A 387 33.30 -4.08 -53.89
N ILE A 388 32.34 -3.70 -54.74
CA ILE A 388 31.32 -4.62 -55.23
C ILE A 388 31.91 -5.45 -56.37
N SER A 389 31.86 -6.77 -56.25
CA SER A 389 32.42 -7.68 -57.24
C SER A 389 31.65 -7.63 -58.57
N ASP A 390 32.41 -7.56 -59.67
CA ASP A 390 31.86 -7.51 -61.03
C ASP A 390 31.57 -8.92 -61.57
N PHE A 391 30.30 -9.29 -61.51
CA PHE A 391 29.79 -10.56 -62.04
C PHE A 391 29.17 -10.44 -63.44
N THR A 392 29.52 -9.44 -64.25
CA THR A 392 29.02 -9.26 -65.64
C THR A 392 29.23 -10.49 -66.54
N ILE A 393 30.16 -11.38 -66.20
CA ILE A 393 30.37 -12.63 -66.93
C ILE A 393 29.15 -13.57 -66.91
N LEU A 394 28.32 -13.52 -65.85
CA LEU A 394 27.07 -14.27 -65.76
C LEU A 394 26.02 -13.78 -66.76
N LEU A 395 25.98 -12.47 -67.05
CA LEU A 395 25.10 -11.91 -68.09
C LEU A 395 25.53 -12.35 -69.49
N LYS A 396 26.84 -12.40 -69.74
CA LYS A 396 27.40 -12.92 -71.01
C LYS A 396 27.04 -14.40 -71.20
N ILE A 397 27.22 -15.18 -70.14
CA ILE A 397 26.82 -16.60 -70.06
C ILE A 397 25.32 -16.78 -70.35
N GLN A 398 24.47 -15.96 -69.73
CA GLN A 398 23.02 -16.02 -69.92
C GLN A 398 22.61 -15.72 -71.37
N ASN A 399 23.28 -14.76 -72.02
CA ASN A 399 23.01 -14.39 -73.41
C ASN A 399 23.47 -15.47 -74.41
N VAL A 400 24.69 -15.98 -74.26
CA VAL A 400 25.23 -17.07 -75.10
C VAL A 400 24.35 -18.32 -74.99
N ARG A 401 23.80 -18.59 -73.81
CA ARG A 401 22.91 -19.73 -73.59
C ARG A 401 21.50 -19.52 -74.14
N LYS A 402 20.93 -18.31 -74.07
CA LYS A 402 19.64 -17.98 -74.71
C LYS A 402 19.67 -18.27 -76.20
N LEU A 403 20.76 -17.88 -76.86
CA LEU A 403 21.03 -18.18 -78.28
C LEU A 403 21.06 -19.69 -78.57
N MET A 404 21.70 -20.50 -77.72
CA MET A 404 21.75 -21.95 -77.89
C MET A 404 20.40 -22.63 -77.67
N HIS A 405 19.66 -22.25 -76.62
CA HIS A 405 18.32 -22.82 -76.38
C HIS A 405 17.37 -22.52 -77.56
N THR A 406 17.42 -21.32 -78.15
CA THR A 406 16.63 -21.02 -79.35
C THR A 406 17.01 -21.90 -80.54
N MET A 407 18.30 -22.23 -80.74
CA MET A 407 18.71 -23.13 -81.82
C MET A 407 18.19 -24.57 -81.61
N PHE A 408 18.30 -25.11 -80.40
CA PHE A 408 17.88 -26.49 -80.09
C PHE A 408 16.36 -26.67 -79.97
N THR A 409 15.56 -25.61 -79.86
CA THR A 409 14.08 -25.69 -79.91
C THR A 409 13.48 -25.43 -81.28
N ILE A 410 14.28 -24.93 -82.24
CA ILE A 410 13.85 -24.66 -83.63
C ILE A 410 14.24 -25.82 -84.58
N SER A 411 15.03 -26.77 -84.10
CA SER A 411 15.24 -28.10 -84.70
C SER A 411 14.30 -29.11 -84.04
#